data_AF-A0AAW1UB22-F1
#
_entry.id   AF-A0AAW1UB22-F1
#
_cell.length_a   1.000
_cell.length_b   1.000
_cell.length_c   1.000
_cell.angle_alpha   90.00
_cell.angle_beta   90.00
_cell.angle_gamma   90.00
#
_symmetry.space_group_name_H-M   'P 1'
#
loop_
_entity.id
_entity.type
_entity.pdbx_description
1 polymer ?
#
loop_
_entity_poly.entity_id
_entity_poly.type
_entity_poly.pdbx_seq_one_letter_code
_entity_poly.pdbx_strand_id
1 'polypeptide(L)'
;KWTIHRGIWRKSDSPNRTGPSADENQSQGEGGGQCSNCGIHCTIMQHTPRGYLCNSCYQHWRRTGMQRPTSGPAGGKRGAPPGARHKRKPPRGMYINHDDLAAMASGQAGLQMLKAMERELDSLQRQ
;
A
#
# COMPACT_ATOMS: atom_id res chain seq x y z
N LYS A 1 -23.82 -32.76 -19.87
CA LYS A 1 -23.09 -32.36 -21.11
C LYS A 1 -23.39 -30.89 -21.35
N TRP A 2 -22.44 -29.99 -21.07
CA TRP A 2 -22.62 -28.55 -21.27
C TRP A 2 -21.74 -28.09 -22.44
N THR A 3 -22.39 -27.51 -23.45
CA THR A 3 -21.78 -27.01 -24.68
C THR A 3 -21.41 -25.54 -24.51
N ILE A 4 -20.14 -25.18 -24.67
CA ILE A 4 -19.65 -23.81 -24.53
C ILE A 4 -19.84 -23.09 -25.88
N HIS A 5 -20.79 -22.16 -25.95
CA HIS A 5 -20.90 -21.23 -27.08
C HIS A 5 -19.83 -20.13 -26.94
N ARG A 6 -18.84 -20.13 -27.85
CA ARG A 6 -17.92 -19.01 -28.04
C ARG A 6 -18.62 -17.94 -28.86
N GLY A 7 -18.75 -16.72 -28.33
CA GLY A 7 -19.02 -15.53 -29.14
C GLY A 7 -19.96 -14.51 -28.50
N ILE A 8 -19.40 -13.52 -27.80
CA ILE A 8 -19.97 -12.16 -27.77
C ILE A 8 -18.78 -11.18 -27.86
N TRP A 9 -18.49 -10.72 -29.07
CA TRP A 9 -17.68 -9.53 -29.31
C TRP A 9 -18.60 -8.32 -29.14
N ARG A 10 -18.47 -7.57 -28.05
CA ARG A 10 -19.07 -6.23 -27.95
C ARG A 10 -18.01 -5.21 -28.32
N LYS A 11 -18.10 -4.69 -29.54
CA LYS A 11 -17.54 -3.39 -29.89
C LYS A 11 -18.23 -2.34 -29.03
N SER A 12 -17.48 -1.66 -28.18
CA SER A 12 -17.83 -0.34 -27.66
C SER A 12 -16.66 0.56 -28.03
N ASP A 13 -16.88 1.30 -29.11
CA ASP A 13 -16.03 2.35 -29.64
C ASP A 13 -15.95 3.48 -28.61
N SER A 14 -14.75 3.73 -28.09
CA SER A 14 -14.38 4.94 -27.35
C SER A 14 -13.01 5.36 -27.88
N PRO A 15 -12.79 6.64 -28.22
CA PRO A 15 -11.71 7.04 -29.11
C PRO A 15 -10.36 6.81 -28.45
N ASN A 16 -9.58 5.97 -29.13
CA ASN A 16 -8.18 5.72 -28.89
C ASN A 16 -7.39 7.00 -29.24
N ARG A 17 -6.91 7.75 -28.23
CA ARG A 17 -5.79 8.69 -28.44
C ARG A 17 -4.50 7.88 -28.41
N THR A 18 -4.13 7.32 -29.57
CA THR A 18 -2.75 6.91 -29.83
C THR A 18 -2.02 8.08 -30.49
N GLY A 19 -1.09 8.68 -29.77
CA GLY A 19 0.08 9.33 -30.36
C GLY A 19 1.28 8.39 -30.15
N PRO A 20 2.13 8.14 -31.16
CA PRO A 20 3.11 7.07 -31.12
C PRO A 20 4.40 7.54 -30.44
N SER A 21 5.05 6.65 -29.69
CA SER A 21 6.51 6.64 -29.59
C SER A 21 6.94 5.20 -29.42
N ALA A 22 7.15 4.54 -30.56
CA ALA A 22 8.22 3.59 -30.65
C ALA A 22 9.47 4.41 -30.96
N ASP A 23 10.44 4.42 -30.05
CA ASP A 23 11.84 4.52 -30.47
C ASP A 23 12.74 3.89 -29.40
N GLU A 24 13.75 3.22 -29.91
CA GLU A 24 14.68 2.38 -29.17
C GLU A 24 15.80 3.23 -28.56
N ASN A 25 16.32 2.72 -27.44
CA ASN A 25 17.70 2.90 -26.97
C ASN A 25 18.08 4.21 -26.24
N GLN A 26 19.00 4.01 -25.28
CA GLN A 26 19.87 4.98 -24.62
C GLN A 26 19.34 5.80 -23.43
N SER A 27 19.59 5.19 -22.25
CA SER A 27 20.43 5.72 -21.17
C SER A 27 19.99 6.94 -20.36
N GLN A 28 19.97 6.69 -19.04
CA GLN A 28 20.29 7.63 -17.95
C GLN A 28 19.35 8.82 -17.75
N GLY A 29 18.68 8.82 -16.58
CA GLY A 29 18.73 10.04 -15.77
C GLY A 29 17.49 10.57 -15.09
N GLU A 30 16.37 9.85 -14.96
CA GLU A 30 15.26 10.33 -14.12
C GLU A 30 14.74 9.19 -13.23
N GLY A 31 15.41 8.98 -12.10
CA GLY A 31 15.25 7.82 -11.20
C GLY A 31 13.88 7.65 -10.52
N GLY A 32 12.87 8.43 -10.89
CA GLY A 32 11.55 8.41 -10.29
C GLY A 32 10.56 7.50 -11.01
N GLY A 33 9.92 6.57 -10.30
CA GLY A 33 8.82 5.79 -10.87
C GLY A 33 7.93 5.10 -9.84
N GLN A 34 6.83 4.53 -10.31
CA GLN A 34 5.87 3.83 -9.45
C GLN A 34 6.28 2.37 -9.23
N CYS A 35 6.42 1.97 -7.96
CA CYS A 35 6.72 0.58 -7.60
C CYS A 35 5.59 -0.36 -8.01
N SER A 36 5.89 -1.40 -8.79
CA SER A 36 4.90 -2.37 -9.27
C SER A 36 4.24 -3.17 -8.14
N ASN A 37 4.94 -3.34 -7.01
CA ASN A 37 4.39 -4.02 -5.83
C ASN A 37 3.55 -3.07 -4.94
N CYS A 38 4.14 -2.01 -4.38
CA CYS A 38 3.45 -1.14 -3.42
C CYS A 38 2.73 0.07 -4.02
N GLY A 39 2.93 0.38 -5.31
CA GLY A 39 2.31 1.52 -5.99
C GLY A 39 2.80 2.89 -5.52
N ILE A 40 3.80 2.93 -4.63
CA ILE A 40 4.42 4.16 -4.14
C ILE A 40 5.41 4.66 -5.20
N HIS A 41 5.42 5.97 -5.43
CA HIS A 41 6.41 6.61 -6.29
C HIS A 41 7.71 6.76 -5.53
N CYS A 42 8.82 6.33 -6.11
CA CYS A 42 10.14 6.36 -5.48
C CYS A 42 11.16 6.93 -6.46
N THR A 43 12.09 7.74 -5.95
CA THR A 43 13.21 8.35 -6.69
C THR A 43 14.36 7.40 -6.98
N ILE A 44 14.32 6.19 -6.41
CA ILE A 44 15.29 5.12 -6.68
C ILE A 44 14.50 3.82 -6.82
N MET A 45 14.61 3.21 -8.00
CA MET A 45 13.95 1.95 -8.33
C MET A 45 14.95 0.90 -8.80
N GLN A 46 14.60 -0.36 -8.57
CA GLN A 46 15.37 -1.53 -8.94
C GLN A 46 14.61 -2.30 -10.00
N HIS A 47 15.28 -2.57 -11.12
CA HIS A 47 14.72 -3.36 -12.20
C HIS A 47 14.78 -4.85 -11.83
N THR A 48 13.64 -5.53 -11.85
CA THR A 48 13.54 -6.97 -11.58
C THR A 48 12.69 -7.66 -12.64
N PRO A 49 12.76 -8.99 -12.79
CA PRO A 49 11.85 -9.74 -13.67
C PRO A 49 10.35 -9.57 -13.32
N ARG A 50 10.05 -9.03 -12.14
CA ARG A 50 8.69 -8.75 -11.66
C ARG A 50 8.26 -7.29 -11.89
N GLY A 51 9.09 -6.49 -12.54
CA GLY A 51 8.90 -5.06 -12.77
C GLY A 51 9.81 -4.17 -11.93
N TYR A 52 9.51 -2.87 -11.92
CA TYR A 52 10.26 -1.86 -11.18
C TYR A 52 9.83 -1.86 -9.70
N LEU A 53 10.77 -2.17 -8.80
CA LEU A 53 10.51 -2.24 -7.36
C LEU A 53 11.24 -1.10 -6.63
N CYS A 54 10.59 -0.49 -5.64
CA CYS A 54 11.29 0.38 -4.70
C CYS A 54 12.29 -0.43 -3.85
N ASN A 55 13.28 0.23 -3.26
CA ASN A 55 14.35 -0.44 -2.51
C ASN A 55 13.82 -1.41 -1.43
N SER A 56 12.77 -1.03 -0.69
CA SER A 56 12.17 -1.90 0.34
C SER A 56 11.50 -3.16 -0.26
N CYS A 57 10.84 -3.03 -1.40
CA CYS A 57 10.21 -4.18 -2.07
C CYS A 57 11.26 -5.09 -2.70
N TYR A 58 12.31 -4.50 -3.27
CA TYR A 58 13.45 -5.22 -3.85
C TYR A 58 14.21 -6.02 -2.78
N GLN A 59 14.55 -5.42 -1.65
CA GLN A 59 15.29 -6.11 -0.58
C GLN A 59 14.49 -7.28 0.01
N HIS A 60 13.18 -7.12 0.18
CA HIS A 60 12.33 -8.21 0.63
C HIS A 60 12.32 -9.35 -0.40
N TRP A 61 12.09 -9.02 -1.67
CA TRP A 61 12.07 -10.01 -2.76
C TRP A 61 13.41 -10.74 -2.91
N ARG A 62 14.54 -10.03 -2.79
CA ARG A 62 15.86 -10.66 -2.80
C ARG A 62 16.07 -11.67 -1.67
N ARG A 63 15.47 -11.43 -0.49
CA ARG A 63 15.63 -12.30 0.68
C ARG A 63 14.70 -13.50 0.65
N THR A 64 13.44 -13.30 0.24
CA THR A 64 12.38 -14.32 0.37
C THR A 64 11.97 -14.96 -0.96
N GLY A 65 12.36 -14.38 -2.10
CA GLY A 65 11.84 -14.73 -3.42
C GLY A 65 10.38 -14.32 -3.65
N MET A 66 9.70 -13.80 -2.62
CA MET A 66 8.29 -13.43 -2.65
C MET A 66 8.12 -11.91 -2.68
N GLN A 67 6.96 -11.45 -3.14
CA GLN A 67 6.65 -10.01 -3.08
C GLN A 67 6.43 -9.60 -1.63
N ARG A 68 6.97 -8.44 -1.26
CA ARG A 68 6.71 -7.83 0.05
C ARG A 68 5.19 -7.75 0.24
N PRO A 69 4.60 -8.36 1.28
CA PRO A 69 3.18 -8.23 1.53
C PRO A 69 2.90 -6.74 1.75
N THR A 70 2.18 -6.15 0.80
CA THR A 70 1.86 -4.72 0.77
C THR A 70 0.67 -4.37 1.66
N SER A 71 0.25 -5.32 2.49
CA SER A 71 -0.70 -5.17 3.58
C SER A 71 -0.04 -4.53 4.80
N GLY A 72 0.24 -3.23 4.72
CA GLY A 72 0.12 -2.36 5.90
C GLY A 72 -1.36 -1.98 6.08
N PRO A 73 -1.82 -1.61 7.29
CA PRO A 73 -3.25 -1.43 7.60
C PRO A 73 -3.93 -0.24 6.88
N ALA A 74 -3.25 0.49 6.00
CA ALA A 74 -3.84 1.50 5.13
C ALA A 74 -3.52 1.19 3.67
N GLY A 75 -4.57 0.84 2.92
CA GLY A 75 -4.47 0.35 1.55
C GLY A 75 -3.79 1.30 0.57
N GLY A 76 -2.94 0.73 -0.27
CA GLY A 76 -2.47 1.39 -1.48
C GLY A 76 -3.62 1.73 -2.43
N LYS A 77 -3.38 2.69 -3.35
CA LYS A 77 -4.34 3.30 -4.29
C LYS A 77 -5.04 2.33 -5.27
N ARG A 78 -4.77 1.03 -5.19
CA ARG A 78 -5.50 -0.01 -5.94
C ARG A 78 -6.65 -0.47 -5.06
N GLY A 79 -7.82 0.11 -5.31
CA GLY A 79 -9.05 -0.11 -4.55
C GLY A 79 -9.27 -1.56 -4.16
N ALA A 80 -9.59 -1.77 -2.89
CA ALA A 80 -9.87 -3.10 -2.35
C ALA A 80 -11.11 -3.72 -3.03
N PRO A 81 -11.15 -5.06 -3.18
CA PRO A 81 -12.27 -5.74 -3.82
C PRO A 81 -13.61 -5.41 -3.12
N PRO A 82 -14.73 -5.38 -3.87
CA PRO A 82 -16.05 -5.08 -3.31
C PRO A 82 -16.41 -6.16 -2.29
N GLY A 83 -16.28 -5.82 -1.01
CA GLY A 83 -16.39 -6.77 0.12
C GLY A 83 -15.43 -6.46 1.26
N ALA A 84 -14.30 -5.80 0.97
CA ALA A 84 -13.33 -5.38 1.98
C ALA A 84 -13.75 -4.15 2.81
N ARG A 85 -14.94 -3.56 2.55
CA ARG A 85 -15.42 -2.37 3.29
C ARG A 85 -15.64 -2.66 4.77
N HIS A 86 -16.02 -3.88 5.13
CA HIS A 86 -16.19 -4.31 6.53
C HIS A 86 -14.87 -4.46 7.29
N LYS A 87 -13.73 -4.55 6.58
CA LYS A 87 -12.39 -4.60 7.19
C LYS A 87 -11.75 -3.22 7.35
N ARG A 88 -12.42 -2.15 6.92
CA ARG A 88 -11.88 -0.77 7.00
C ARG A 88 -12.10 -0.13 8.36
N LYS A 89 -13.07 -0.62 9.12
CA LYS A 89 -13.37 -0.10 10.46
C LYS A 89 -12.73 -1.03 11.49
N PRO A 90 -12.05 -0.48 12.51
CA PRO A 90 -11.64 -1.28 13.66
C PRO A 90 -12.86 -1.99 14.28
N PRO A 91 -12.69 -3.14 14.98
CA PRO A 91 -13.77 -3.81 15.69
C PRO A 91 -14.48 -2.86 16.67
N ARG A 92 -15.73 -3.20 17.03
CA ARG A 92 -16.50 -2.39 17.98
C ARG A 92 -15.70 -2.22 19.28
N GLY A 93 -15.55 -0.97 19.73
CA GLY A 93 -14.76 -0.62 20.91
C GLY A 93 -13.28 -0.32 20.65
N MET A 94 -12.78 -0.51 19.43
CA MET A 94 -11.42 -0.13 19.05
C MET A 94 -11.43 1.22 18.34
N TYR A 95 -10.70 2.18 18.90
CA TYR A 95 -10.54 3.52 18.35
C TYR A 95 -9.09 3.68 17.86
N ILE A 96 -8.93 4.09 16.60
CA ILE A 96 -7.62 4.22 15.96
C ILE A 96 -7.59 5.55 15.20
N ASN A 97 -6.75 6.48 15.66
CA ASN A 97 -6.43 7.71 14.93
C ASN A 97 -5.02 7.67 14.36
N HIS A 98 -4.82 8.43 13.29
CA HIS A 98 -3.50 8.57 12.68
C HIS A 98 -2.49 9.21 13.64
N ASP A 99 -2.89 10.27 14.34
CA ASP A 99 -1.98 11.05 15.20
C ASP A 99 -1.53 10.24 16.42
N ASP A 100 -2.45 9.48 17.02
CA ASP A 100 -2.15 8.56 18.12
C ASP A 100 -1.18 7.46 17.66
N LEU A 101 -1.37 6.90 16.47
CA LEU A 101 -0.47 5.91 15.90
C LEU A 101 0.93 6.48 15.65
N ALA A 102 1.02 7.71 15.12
CA ALA A 102 2.28 8.37 14.88
C ALA A 102 3.02 8.69 16.19
N ALA A 103 2.29 9.19 17.20
CA ALA A 103 2.83 9.45 18.53
C ALA A 103 3.37 8.16 19.17
N MET A 104 2.61 7.07 19.14
CA MET A 104 3.00 5.78 19.71
C MET A 104 4.15 5.10 18.97
N ALA A 105 4.27 5.30 17.65
CA ALA A 105 5.32 4.68 16.84
C ALA A 105 6.73 5.22 17.14
N SER A 106 6.84 6.34 17.87
CA SER A 106 8.12 6.96 18.23
C SER A 106 8.77 6.29 19.45
N GLY A 107 9.46 5.17 19.22
CA GLY A 107 10.31 4.53 20.24
C GLY A 107 9.56 4.16 21.52
N GLN A 108 9.98 4.72 22.66
CA GLN A 108 9.35 4.45 23.97
C GLN A 108 8.12 5.32 24.29
N ALA A 109 7.64 6.15 23.34
CA ALA A 109 6.54 7.08 23.57
C ALA A 109 5.26 6.38 24.04
N GLY A 110 4.93 5.20 23.50
CA GLY A 110 3.73 4.45 23.91
C GLY A 110 3.71 4.09 25.40
N LEU A 111 4.84 3.65 25.97
CA LEU A 111 4.93 3.32 27.40
C LEU A 111 4.88 4.57 28.29
N GLN A 112 5.45 5.68 27.82
CA GLN A 112 5.43 6.94 28.57
C GLN A 112 4.02 7.54 28.60
N MET A 113 3.30 7.49 27.48
CA MET A 113 1.91 7.91 27.41
C MET A 113 1.02 7.11 28.36
N LEU A 114 1.16 5.78 28.39
CA LEU A 114 0.39 4.92 29.31
C LEU A 114 0.65 5.29 30.78
N LYS A 115 1.92 5.48 31.17
CA LYS A 115 2.28 5.91 32.54
C LYS A 115 1.78 7.31 32.89
N ALA A 116 1.74 8.22 31.92
CA ALA A 116 1.20 9.57 32.14
C ALA A 116 -0.31 9.49 32.43
N MET A 117 -1.05 8.70 31.64
CA MET A 117 -2.49 8.49 31.85
C MET A 117 -2.79 7.81 33.20
N GLU A 118 -1.98 6.83 33.64
CA GLU A 118 -2.12 6.22 34.96
C GLU A 118 -2.01 7.25 36.08
N ARG A 119 -1.04 8.18 36.00
CA ARG A 119 -0.88 9.26 36.99
C ARG A 119 -2.07 10.22 37.00
N GLU A 120 -2.65 10.49 35.83
CA GLU A 120 -3.84 11.34 35.72
C GLU A 120 -5.04 10.67 36.40
N LEU A 121 -5.29 9.38 36.15
CA LEU A 121 -6.34 8.61 36.83
C LEU A 121 -6.18 8.65 38.34
N ASP A 122 -4.96 8.40 38.81
CA ASP A 122 -4.57 8.46 40.21
C ASP A 122 -4.83 9.82 40.87
N SER A 123 -4.62 10.91 40.12
CA SER A 123 -4.88 12.26 40.60
C SER A 123 -6.37 12.59 40.66
N LEU A 124 -7.15 12.10 39.70
CA LEU A 124 -8.60 12.25 39.65
C LEU A 124 -9.29 11.40 40.71
N GLN A 125 -8.78 10.21 41.01
CA GLN A 125 -9.31 9.33 42.06
C GLN A 125 -9.09 9.87 43.48
N ARG A 126 -8.13 10.78 43.67
CA ARG A 126 -7.79 11.37 44.97
C ARG A 126 -8.58 12.65 45.28
N GLN A 127 -9.33 13.19 44.32
CA GLN A 127 -10.24 14.34 44.49
C GLN A 127 -11.62 13.88 44.95
#